data_AF-A0A1B0CH58-F1
#
_entry.id   AF-A0A1B0CH58-F1
#
_cell.length_a   1.000
_cell.length_b   1.000
_cell.length_c   1.000
_cell.angle_alpha   90.00
_cell.angle_beta   90.00
_cell.angle_gamma   90.00
#
_symmetry.space_group_name_H-M   'P 1'
#
loop_
_entity.id
_entity.type
_entity.pdbx_description
1 polymer ?
#
loop_
_entity_poly.entity_id
_entity_poly.type
_entity_poly.pdbx_seq_one_letter_code
_entity_poly.pdbx_strand_id
1 'polypeptide(L)'
;MDPANGVYGSAVDQQNHMYQQQQQQQQQHNQMRHSQQQQSQRAGKNVFRALYDYEAQDTDEVSFAEGDVIFEVDSIDAGWMTGRVERTGKVGMLPANYVELATI
;
A
#
# COMPACT_ATOMS: atom_id res chain seq x y z
N MET A 1 -42.97 50.60 14.77
CA MET A 1 -41.62 51.12 14.47
C MET A 1 -40.71 49.92 14.30
N ASP A 2 -40.33 49.65 13.06
CA ASP A 2 -39.41 48.58 12.61
C ASP A 2 -37.99 48.74 13.22
N PRO A 3 -37.15 47.67 13.22
CA PRO A 3 -36.37 47.40 12.01
C PRO A 3 -36.19 45.92 11.64
N ALA A 4 -36.01 45.75 10.34
CA ALA A 4 -35.63 44.58 9.58
C ALA A 4 -34.31 43.89 10.02
N ASN A 5 -34.14 42.68 9.48
CA ASN A 5 -32.88 41.95 9.20
C ASN A 5 -32.31 41.03 10.29
N GLY A 6 -32.24 39.72 9.99
CA GLY A 6 -31.35 38.81 10.74
C GLY A 6 -31.41 37.32 10.38
N VAL A 7 -32.53 36.82 9.84
CA VAL A 7 -32.74 35.36 9.74
C VAL A 7 -32.07 34.71 8.51
N TYR A 8 -31.63 35.50 7.52
CA TYR A 8 -31.08 34.97 6.26
C TYR A 8 -29.60 34.54 6.32
N GLY A 9 -28.84 34.82 7.39
CA GLY A 9 -27.43 34.45 7.47
C GLY A 9 -27.19 32.97 7.82
N SER A 10 -27.97 32.42 8.76
CA SER A 10 -27.65 31.13 9.39
C SER A 10 -27.74 29.91 8.47
N ALA A 11 -28.66 29.91 7.50
CA ALA A 11 -28.83 28.79 6.57
C ALA A 11 -27.69 28.73 5.52
N VAL A 12 -27.24 29.90 5.06
CA VAL A 12 -26.17 30.01 4.06
C VAL A 12 -24.81 29.70 4.70
N ASP A 13 -24.61 30.11 5.96
CA ASP A 13 -23.43 29.75 6.74
C ASP A 13 -23.36 28.23 6.97
N GLN A 14 -24.47 27.56 7.34
CA GLN A 14 -24.50 26.10 7.50
C GLN A 14 -24.20 25.37 6.18
N GLN A 15 -24.72 25.87 5.07
CA GLN A 15 -24.47 25.29 3.75
C GLN A 15 -23.00 25.48 3.32
N ASN A 16 -22.39 26.65 3.57
CA ASN A 16 -20.97 26.89 3.31
C ASN A 16 -20.05 26.00 4.17
N HIS A 17 -20.39 25.77 5.44
CA HIS A 17 -19.64 24.85 6.32
C HIS A 17 -19.71 23.40 5.80
N MET A 18 -20.89 22.93 5.38
CA MET A 18 -21.01 21.59 4.78
C MET A 18 -20.20 21.46 3.48
N TYR A 19 -20.25 22.46 2.60
CA TYR A 19 -19.48 22.43 1.35
C TYR A 19 -17.97 22.44 1.58
N GLN A 20 -17.46 23.22 2.55
CA GLN A 20 -16.04 23.18 2.90
C GLN A 20 -15.63 21.83 3.51
N GLN A 21 -16.47 21.24 4.36
CA GLN A 21 -16.20 19.94 4.97
C GLN A 21 -16.18 18.80 3.92
N GLN A 22 -17.08 18.86 2.93
CA GLN A 22 -17.11 17.88 1.83
C GLN A 22 -15.89 18.01 0.91
N GLN A 23 -15.44 19.24 0.63
CA GLN A 23 -14.22 19.47 -0.15
C GLN A 23 -12.96 18.98 0.59
N GLN A 24 -12.87 19.20 1.91
CA GLN A 24 -11.76 18.66 2.71
C GLN A 24 -11.74 17.13 2.73
N GLN A 25 -12.90 16.48 2.82
CA GLN A 25 -12.99 15.01 2.74
C GLN A 25 -12.56 14.48 1.37
N GLN A 26 -12.96 15.13 0.27
CA GLN A 26 -12.50 14.74 -1.08
C GLN A 26 -10.99 14.92 -1.25
N GLN A 27 -10.41 15.99 -0.72
CA GLN A 27 -8.96 16.20 -0.77
C GLN A 27 -8.20 15.11 0.01
N GLN A 28 -8.67 14.73 1.20
CA GLN A 28 -8.10 13.63 1.97
C GLN A 28 -8.22 12.28 1.25
N HIS A 29 -9.39 11.98 0.65
CA HIS A 29 -9.58 10.75 -0.13
C HIS A 29 -8.64 10.69 -1.35
N ASN A 30 -8.44 11.81 -2.02
CA ASN A 30 -7.56 11.87 -3.19
C ASN A 30 -6.07 11.70 -2.83
N GLN A 31 -5.65 12.21 -1.66
CA GLN A 31 -4.30 11.98 -1.13
C GLN A 31 -4.06 10.50 -0.77
N MET A 32 -5.02 9.85 -0.10
CA MET A 32 -4.92 8.41 0.23
C MET A 32 -4.88 7.53 -1.03
N ARG A 33 -5.61 7.90 -2.08
CA ARG A 33 -5.54 7.19 -3.37
C ARG A 33 -4.19 7.32 -4.06
N HIS A 34 -3.54 8.48 -3.96
CA HIS A 34 -2.20 8.70 -4.51
C HIS A 34 -1.12 7.90 -3.77
N SER A 35 -1.21 7.77 -2.43
CA SER A 35 -0.26 6.97 -1.67
C SER A 35 -0.39 5.46 -1.97
N GLN A 36 -1.62 4.94 -2.10
CA GLN A 36 -1.85 3.55 -2.50
C GLN A 36 -1.32 3.25 -3.91
N GLN A 37 -1.56 4.14 -4.89
CA GLN A 37 -1.03 3.94 -6.26
C GLN A 37 0.49 4.02 -6.33
N GLN A 38 1.16 4.86 -5.53
CA GLN A 38 2.63 4.91 -5.48
C GLN A 38 3.25 3.68 -4.81
N GLN A 39 2.59 3.09 -3.80
CA GLN A 39 3.03 1.83 -3.20
C GLN A 39 2.93 0.68 -4.21
N SER A 40 1.80 0.56 -4.91
CA SER A 40 1.63 -0.49 -5.94
C SER A 40 2.60 -0.36 -7.12
N GLN A 41 3.02 0.86 -7.48
CA GLN A 41 4.03 1.09 -8.54
C GLN A 41 5.47 0.78 -8.12
N ARG A 42 5.75 0.72 -6.80
CA ARG A 42 7.04 0.26 -6.25
C ARG A 42 7.07 -1.25 -6.03
N ALA A 43 5.97 -1.83 -5.56
CA ALA A 43 5.80 -3.28 -5.40
C ALA A 43 5.96 -4.05 -6.72
N GLY A 44 5.56 -3.44 -7.85
CA GLY A 44 5.70 -4.03 -9.18
C GLY A 44 7.10 -3.97 -9.80
N LYS A 45 8.13 -3.51 -9.09
CA LYS A 45 9.49 -3.34 -9.66
C LYS A 45 10.62 -4.00 -8.87
N ASN A 46 10.39 -4.38 -7.63
CA ASN A 46 11.44 -4.98 -6.84
C ASN A 46 11.44 -6.49 -7.08
N VAL A 47 12.32 -6.91 -7.99
CA VAL A 47 12.60 -8.32 -8.19
C VAL A 47 13.73 -8.70 -7.26
N PHE A 48 13.58 -9.82 -6.57
CA PHE A 48 14.61 -10.38 -5.73
C PHE A 48 15.09 -11.72 -6.27
N ARG A 49 16.31 -12.08 -5.93
CA ARG A 49 16.87 -13.40 -6.18
C ARG A 49 17.18 -14.07 -4.86
N ALA A 50 16.79 -15.33 -4.74
CA ALA A 50 17.15 -16.17 -3.60
C ALA A 50 18.67 -16.42 -3.59
N LEU A 51 19.30 -16.13 -2.45
CA LEU A 51 20.71 -16.41 -2.19
C LEU A 51 20.93 -17.83 -1.68
N TYR A 52 19.91 -18.44 -1.07
CA TYR A 52 19.97 -19.77 -0.46
C TYR A 52 18.63 -20.49 -0.63
N ASP A 53 18.66 -21.81 -0.48
CA ASP A 53 17.45 -22.61 -0.36
C ASP A 53 16.69 -22.29 0.93
N TYR A 54 15.36 -22.20 0.83
CA TYR A 54 14.46 -22.03 1.96
C TYR A 54 13.26 -22.96 1.83
N GLU A 55 12.98 -23.72 2.89
CA GLU A 55 11.76 -24.51 3.01
C GLU A 55 10.78 -23.78 3.93
N ALA A 56 9.56 -23.52 3.43
CA ALA A 56 8.46 -22.96 4.20
C ALA A 56 8.20 -23.82 5.45
N GLN A 57 8.21 -23.17 6.61
CA GLN A 57 7.98 -23.81 7.91
C GLN A 57 6.48 -23.81 8.26
N ASP A 58 5.74 -22.82 7.75
CA ASP A 58 4.31 -22.64 7.98
C ASP A 58 3.53 -22.47 6.66
N THR A 59 2.20 -22.55 6.73
CA THR A 59 1.31 -22.46 5.55
C THR A 59 1.32 -21.10 4.86
N ASP A 60 1.71 -20.05 5.59
CA ASP A 60 1.72 -18.68 5.12
C ASP A 60 3.09 -18.30 4.50
N GLU A 61 4.06 -19.21 4.55
CA GLU A 61 5.40 -19.05 3.99
C GLU A 61 5.55 -19.69 2.61
N VAL A 62 6.61 -19.32 1.89
CA VAL A 62 6.92 -19.88 0.56
C VAL A 62 8.32 -20.49 0.49
N SER A 63 8.40 -21.72 -0.02
CA SER A 63 9.69 -22.37 -0.31
C SER A 63 10.28 -21.89 -1.64
N PHE A 64 11.59 -21.69 -1.67
CA PHE A 64 12.36 -21.30 -2.85
C PHE A 64 13.75 -21.96 -2.82
N ALA A 65 14.39 -22.04 -3.98
CA ALA A 65 15.74 -22.56 -4.14
C ALA A 65 16.71 -21.40 -4.43
N GLU A 66 18.00 -21.59 -4.15
CA GLU A 66 19.06 -20.68 -4.55
C GLU A 66 18.95 -20.35 -6.05
N GLY A 67 19.00 -19.06 -6.37
CA GLY A 67 18.85 -18.56 -7.74
C GLY A 67 17.40 -18.35 -8.21
N ASP A 68 16.40 -18.78 -7.45
CA ASP A 68 14.99 -18.49 -7.78
C ASP A 68 14.72 -16.99 -7.80
N VAL A 69 13.89 -16.56 -8.74
CA VAL A 69 13.43 -15.18 -8.88
C VAL A 69 12.12 -15.00 -8.12
N ILE A 70 12.03 -13.91 -7.37
CA ILE A 70 10.87 -13.58 -6.53
C ILE A 70 10.35 -12.21 -6.94
N PHE A 71 9.08 -12.17 -7.34
CA PHE A 71 8.38 -10.98 -7.81
C PHE A 71 7.37 -10.49 -6.78
N GLU A 72 6.81 -9.30 -7.02
CA GLU A 72 5.77 -8.71 -6.19
C GLU A 72 6.22 -8.65 -4.72
N VAL A 73 7.49 -8.30 -4.49
CA VAL A 73 8.08 -8.36 -3.15
C VAL A 73 7.73 -7.10 -2.36
N ASP A 74 7.08 -7.32 -1.22
CA ASP A 74 6.72 -6.30 -0.24
C ASP A 74 7.40 -6.60 1.10
N SER A 75 8.10 -5.62 1.67
CA SER A 75 8.65 -5.74 3.03
C SER A 75 7.52 -5.63 4.06
N ILE A 76 7.38 -6.63 4.93
CA ILE A 76 6.49 -6.56 6.09
C ILE A 76 7.21 -5.80 7.21
N ASP A 77 8.45 -6.23 7.52
CA ASP A 77 9.30 -5.65 8.54
C ASP A 77 10.79 -5.83 8.18
N ALA A 78 11.69 -5.74 9.17
CA ALA A 78 13.14 -5.85 8.97
C ALA A 78 13.64 -7.29 8.73
N GLY A 79 12.87 -8.31 9.14
CA GLY A 79 13.23 -9.71 9.00
C GLY A 79 12.45 -10.44 7.91
N TRP A 80 11.25 -9.96 7.56
CA TRP A 80 10.30 -10.66 6.71
C TRP A 80 9.79 -9.82 5.55
N MET A 81 9.61 -10.50 4.42
CA MET A 81 9.01 -9.98 3.20
C MET A 81 7.93 -10.94 2.71
N THR A 82 6.98 -10.48 1.91
CA THR A 82 6.13 -11.35 1.09
C THR A 82 6.62 -11.32 -0.35
N GLY A 83 6.45 -12.41 -1.08
CA GLY A 83 6.77 -12.43 -2.50
C GLY A 83 6.21 -13.64 -3.23
N ARG A 84 6.23 -13.57 -4.55
CA ARG A 84 5.83 -14.64 -5.46
C ARG A 84 7.07 -15.30 -6.06
N VAL A 85 7.27 -16.59 -5.78
CA VAL A 85 8.35 -17.37 -6.38
C VAL A 85 8.00 -17.70 -7.84
N GLU A 86 8.85 -17.34 -8.79
CA GLU A 86 8.62 -17.56 -10.22
C GLU A 86 8.44 -19.04 -10.56
N ARG A 87 9.37 -19.87 -10.07
CA ARG A 87 9.45 -21.30 -10.39
C ARG A 87 8.21 -22.09 -9.95
N THR A 88 7.61 -21.71 -8.82
CA THR A 88 6.48 -22.45 -8.23
C THR A 88 5.15 -21.71 -8.38
N GLY A 89 5.17 -20.41 -8.69
CA GLY A 89 4.01 -19.52 -8.72
C GLY A 89 3.38 -19.26 -7.35
N LYS A 90 3.95 -19.81 -6.26
CA LYS A 90 3.44 -19.68 -4.91
C LYS A 90 3.77 -18.30 -4.34
N VAL A 91 2.87 -17.80 -3.50
CA VAL A 91 3.00 -16.54 -2.79
C VAL A 91 3.00 -16.84 -1.30
N GLY A 92 3.91 -16.21 -0.56
CA GLY A 92 3.98 -16.35 0.88
C GLY A 92 5.05 -15.45 1.50
N MET A 93 5.19 -15.56 2.80
CA MET A 93 6.25 -14.94 3.58
C MET A 93 7.60 -15.62 3.31
N LEU A 94 8.64 -14.82 3.29
CA LEU A 94 10.02 -15.24 3.12
C LEU A 94 10.98 -14.37 3.95
N PRO A 95 12.09 -14.95 4.41
CA PRO A 95 13.08 -14.20 5.17
C PRO A 95 13.86 -13.22 4.28
N ALA A 96 13.90 -11.95 4.69
CA ALA A 96 14.54 -10.87 3.94
C ALA A 96 16.05 -11.08 3.73
N ASN A 97 16.71 -11.78 4.67
CA ASN A 97 18.15 -12.06 4.63
C ASN A 97 18.54 -13.24 3.72
N TYR A 98 17.57 -13.94 3.13
CA TYR A 98 17.79 -15.04 2.19
C TYR A 98 17.67 -14.58 0.74
N VAL A 99 17.36 -13.30 0.53
CA VAL A 99 17.11 -12.75 -0.80
C VAL A 99 17.87 -11.45 -0.98
N GLU A 100 18.28 -11.18 -2.21
CA GLU A 100 18.91 -9.92 -2.59
C GLU A 100 18.11 -9.23 -3.69
N LEU A 101 18.15 -7.90 -3.72
CA LEU A 101 17.55 -7.13 -4.81
C LEU A 101 18.25 -7.49 -6.12
N ALA A 102 17.52 -8.10 -7.05
CA ALA A 102 18.01 -8.46 -8.35
C ALA A 102 17.71 -7.33 -9.34
N THR A 103 18.74 -6.81 -9.98
CA THR A 103 18.57 -6.02 -11.20
C THR A 103 18.53 -7.00 -12.35
N ILE A 104 17.35 -7.23 -12.94
CA ILE A 104 17.18 -8.02 -14.16
C ILE A 104 17.15 -7.12 -15.40
#